data_AF-A0A7C6Z5A6-F1
#
_entry.id   AF-A0A7C6Z5A6-F1
#
_cell.length_a   1.000
_cell.length_b   1.000
_cell.length_c   1.000
_cell.angle_alpha   90.00
_cell.angle_beta   90.00
_cell.angle_gamma   90.00
#
_symmetry.space_group_name_H-M   'P 1'
#
loop_
_entity.id
_entity.type
_entity.pdbx_description
1 polymer ?
#
loop_
_entity_poly.entity_id
_entity_poly.type
_entity_poly.pdbx_seq_one_letter_code
_entity_poly.pdbx_strand_id
1 'polypeptide(L)'
;MTPEKTPLESWIGRKITGSSSGVFTSECLKAYQLNKLGETLDYVREKSPFYQRHLGKNDYTLTHLEDVAKLPFTMADDLRRFGQEMMCVKPSDIHRIVTLQTSGTTGQPKRVFFTEEDQELTLDFFHQGMLTMVKPGDRVLILLPGRVPGSVGEL
;
A
#
# COMPACT_ATOMS: atom_id res chain seq x y z
N MET A 1 -13.93 2.23 -29.58
CA MET A 1 -14.19 1.08 -28.67
C MET A 1 -14.14 1.62 -27.26
N THR A 2 -15.23 1.57 -26.51
CA THR A 2 -15.20 1.91 -25.08
C THR A 2 -14.50 0.76 -24.36
N PRO A 3 -13.46 1.00 -23.54
CA PRO A 3 -12.80 -0.07 -22.81
C PRO A 3 -13.80 -0.79 -21.89
N GLU A 4 -13.66 -2.11 -21.79
CA GLU A 4 -14.47 -2.94 -20.89
C GLU A 4 -14.12 -2.58 -19.44
N LYS A 5 -15.15 -2.30 -18.63
CA LYS A 5 -14.96 -1.95 -17.22
C LYS A 5 -14.67 -3.21 -16.41
N THR A 6 -13.66 -3.16 -15.57
CA THR A 6 -13.37 -4.25 -14.62
C THR A 6 -14.16 -4.07 -13.31
N PRO A 7 -14.24 -5.09 -12.45
CA PRO A 7 -14.76 -4.94 -11.09
C PRO A 7 -14.05 -3.87 -10.26
N LEU A 8 -12.79 -3.54 -10.59
CA LEU A 8 -12.00 -2.55 -9.86
C LEU A 8 -12.58 -1.13 -9.99
N GLU A 9 -13.19 -0.77 -11.12
CA GLU A 9 -13.72 0.58 -11.33
C GLU A 9 -14.81 0.92 -10.31
N SER A 10 -15.73 -0.01 -10.05
CA SER A 10 -16.77 0.20 -9.05
C SER A 10 -16.19 0.26 -7.63
N TRP A 11 -15.17 -0.54 -7.32
CA TRP A 11 -14.51 -0.51 -6.00
C TRP A 11 -13.71 0.78 -5.78
N ILE A 12 -12.95 1.22 -6.79
CA ILE A 12 -12.24 2.50 -6.81
C ILE A 12 -13.24 3.65 -6.67
N GLY A 13 -14.34 3.62 -7.44
CA GLY A 13 -15.37 4.65 -7.39
C GLY A 13 -16.00 4.79 -6.00
N ARG A 14 -16.25 3.67 -5.31
CA ARG A 14 -16.73 3.69 -3.91
C ARG A 14 -15.70 4.33 -2.97
N LYS A 15 -14.41 4.02 -3.10
CA LYS A 15 -13.35 4.62 -2.25
C LYS A 15 -13.18 6.12 -2.51
N ILE A 16 -13.29 6.57 -3.76
CA ILE A 16 -13.13 8.00 -4.12
C ILE A 16 -14.34 8.83 -3.68
N THR A 17 -15.55 8.34 -3.97
CA THR A 17 -16.77 9.16 -3.86
C THR A 17 -17.58 8.90 -2.60
N GLY A 18 -17.33 7.78 -1.90
CA GLY A 18 -18.21 7.27 -0.84
C GLY A 18 -19.60 6.81 -1.35
N SER A 19 -19.85 6.90 -2.65
CA SER A 19 -21.15 6.57 -3.27
C SER A 19 -21.17 5.15 -3.82
N SER A 20 -22.32 4.50 -3.68
CA SER A 20 -22.60 3.19 -4.26
C SER A 20 -22.68 3.19 -5.79
N SER A 21 -22.80 4.34 -6.44
CA SER A 21 -22.87 4.44 -7.91
C SER A 21 -21.56 4.04 -8.60
N GLY A 22 -20.41 4.18 -7.92
CA GLY A 22 -19.09 3.81 -8.44
C GLY A 22 -18.64 4.62 -9.66
N VAL A 23 -19.33 5.72 -10.01
CA VAL A 23 -18.98 6.58 -11.14
C VAL A 23 -18.07 7.71 -10.66
N PHE A 24 -16.93 7.87 -11.32
CA PHE A 24 -15.97 8.93 -11.04
C PHE A 24 -15.32 9.41 -12.35
N THR A 25 -14.76 10.61 -12.34
CA THR A 25 -13.99 11.15 -13.47
C THR A 25 -12.49 11.06 -13.21
N SER A 26 -11.68 11.24 -14.25
CA SER A 26 -10.22 11.30 -14.13
C SER A 26 -9.79 12.42 -13.18
N GLU A 27 -10.49 13.55 -13.21
CA GLU A 27 -10.24 14.70 -12.33
C GLU A 27 -10.54 14.35 -10.87
N CYS A 28 -11.65 13.65 -10.59
CA CYS A 28 -11.97 13.15 -9.25
C CYS A 28 -10.89 12.18 -8.74
N LEU A 29 -10.41 11.28 -9.59
CA LEU A 29 -9.33 10.34 -9.23
C LEU A 29 -8.03 11.09 -8.89
N LYS A 30 -7.62 12.04 -9.74
CA LYS A 30 -6.40 12.82 -9.51
C LYS A 30 -6.49 13.66 -8.24
N ALA A 31 -7.63 14.28 -7.97
CA ALA A 31 -7.87 15.04 -6.75
C ALA A 31 -7.81 14.14 -5.50
N TYR A 32 -8.43 12.97 -5.56
CA TYR A 32 -8.36 11.98 -4.47
C TYR A 32 -6.93 11.51 -4.22
N GLN A 33 -6.18 11.18 -5.27
CA GLN A 33 -4.77 10.78 -5.18
C GLN A 33 -3.91 11.88 -4.55
N LEU A 34 -4.06 13.13 -5.01
CA LEU A 34 -3.32 14.27 -4.48
C LEU A 34 -3.61 14.48 -2.99
N ASN A 35 -4.88 14.43 -2.60
CA ASN A 35 -5.29 14.54 -1.20
C ASN A 35 -4.69 13.41 -0.34
N LYS A 36 -4.79 12.16 -0.79
CA LYS A 36 -4.25 11.00 -0.05
C LYS A 36 -2.72 11.04 0.07
N LEU A 37 -2.02 11.52 -0.95
CA LEU A 37 -0.58 11.72 -0.88
C LEU A 37 -0.22 12.81 0.14
N GLY A 38 -0.97 13.92 0.18
CA GLY A 38 -0.82 14.96 1.20
C GLY A 38 -1.03 14.42 2.63
N GLU A 39 -2.15 13.73 2.86
CA GLU A 39 -2.44 13.07 4.15
C GLU A 39 -1.32 12.10 4.56
N THR A 40 -0.78 11.34 3.59
CA THR A 40 0.33 10.41 3.84
C THR A 40 1.60 11.14 4.23
N LEU A 41 1.96 12.24 3.55
CA LEU A 41 3.12 13.04 3.87
C LEU A 41 3.03 13.64 5.28
N ASP A 42 1.87 14.16 5.65
CA ASP A 42 1.64 14.71 6.99
C ASP A 42 1.74 13.61 8.05
N TYR A 43 1.13 12.46 7.79
CA TYR A 43 1.17 11.31 8.68
C TYR A 43 2.61 10.82 8.93
N VAL A 44 3.42 10.63 7.89
CA VAL A 44 4.79 10.14 8.06
C VAL A 44 5.72 11.18 8.68
N ARG A 45 5.49 12.48 8.42
CA ARG A 45 6.21 13.57 9.11
C ARG A 45 5.88 13.61 10.59
N GLU A 46 4.64 13.33 10.96
CA GLU A 46 4.24 13.32 12.36
C GLU A 46 4.75 12.06 13.09
N LYS A 47 4.64 10.89 12.45
CA LYS A 47 4.72 9.61 13.16
C LYS A 47 6.00 8.81 12.93
N SER A 48 6.67 8.95 11.79
CA SER A 48 7.82 8.10 11.45
C SER A 48 9.15 8.82 11.71
N PRO A 49 9.98 8.33 12.65
CA PRO A 49 11.33 8.86 12.87
C PRO A 49 12.21 8.85 11.62
N PHE A 50 12.07 7.83 10.75
CA PHE A 50 12.80 7.77 9.49
C PHE A 50 12.37 8.92 8.56
N TYR A 51 11.08 9.06 8.29
CA TYR A 51 10.60 10.08 7.34
C TYR A 51 10.76 11.51 7.86
N GLN A 52 10.71 11.73 9.18
CA GLN A 52 11.08 13.01 9.78
C GLN A 52 12.50 13.46 9.39
N ARG A 53 13.47 12.53 9.41
CA ARG A 53 14.84 12.82 8.98
C ARG A 53 14.97 12.87 7.47
N HIS A 54 14.35 11.93 6.75
CA HIS A 54 14.49 11.77 5.31
C HIS A 54 13.90 12.94 4.53
N LEU A 55 12.75 13.45 4.99
CA LEU A 55 12.12 14.66 4.43
C LEU A 55 12.74 15.94 5.00
N GLY A 56 13.27 15.88 6.22
CA GLY A 56 13.86 17.04 6.90
C GLY A 56 12.87 18.19 7.06
N LYS A 57 13.37 19.43 7.00
CA LYS A 57 12.56 20.66 7.10
C LYS A 57 12.08 21.20 5.75
N ASN A 58 12.19 20.40 4.68
CA ASN A 58 11.83 20.83 3.35
C ASN A 58 10.30 20.86 3.18
N ASP A 59 9.83 21.87 2.46
CA ASP A 59 8.45 21.93 2.02
C ASP A 59 8.26 21.01 0.81
N TYR A 60 7.40 20.01 0.99
CA TYR A 60 6.99 19.08 -0.07
C TYR A 60 5.47 19.14 -0.28
N THR A 61 4.88 20.33 -0.15
CA THR A 61 3.48 20.56 -0.51
C THR A 61 3.25 20.12 -1.94
N LEU A 62 2.31 19.19 -2.13
CA LEU A 62 1.94 18.66 -3.44
C LEU A 62 0.74 19.46 -3.96
N THR A 63 0.94 20.20 -5.04
CA THR A 63 -0.14 20.91 -5.76
C THR A 63 -0.60 20.17 -7.01
N HIS A 64 0.30 19.33 -7.55
CA HIS A 64 0.06 18.48 -8.70
C HIS A 64 0.68 17.09 -8.44
N LEU A 65 0.20 16.06 -9.12
CA LEU A 65 0.71 14.69 -8.93
C LEU A 65 2.18 14.57 -9.34
N GLU A 66 2.62 15.39 -10.29
CA GLU A 66 3.99 15.46 -10.77
C GLU A 66 4.96 15.94 -9.69
N ASP A 67 4.47 16.65 -8.65
CA ASP A 67 5.28 17.10 -7.52
C ASP A 67 5.85 15.94 -6.70
N VAL A 68 5.27 14.73 -6.81
CA VAL A 68 5.79 13.50 -6.18
C VAL A 68 7.24 13.22 -6.61
N ALA A 69 7.64 13.63 -7.82
CA ALA A 69 9.00 13.46 -8.30
C ALA A 69 10.05 14.28 -7.52
N LYS A 70 9.62 15.27 -6.73
CA LYS A 70 10.49 16.07 -5.85
C LYS A 70 10.80 15.38 -4.53
N LEU A 71 10.01 14.37 -4.16
CA LEU A 71 10.19 13.63 -2.92
C LEU A 71 11.47 12.79 -2.97
N PRO A 72 12.24 12.72 -1.87
CA PRO A 72 13.39 11.83 -1.81
C PRO A 72 12.93 10.38 -1.87
N PHE A 73 13.59 9.58 -2.71
CA PHE A 73 13.25 8.18 -2.90
C PHE A 73 13.58 7.36 -1.63
N THR A 74 12.73 6.38 -1.29
CA THR A 74 13.04 5.40 -0.24
C THR A 74 13.70 4.19 -0.88
N MET A 75 14.98 3.95 -0.58
CA MET A 75 15.77 2.89 -1.18
C MET A 75 15.63 1.57 -0.43
N ALA A 76 15.95 0.46 -1.10
CA ALA A 76 15.91 -0.87 -0.48
C ALA A 76 16.84 -0.98 0.75
N ASP A 77 17.95 -0.23 0.77
CA ASP A 77 18.86 -0.18 1.92
C ASP A 77 18.28 0.58 3.11
N ASP A 78 17.39 1.54 2.87
CA ASP A 78 16.68 2.24 3.96
C ASP A 78 15.78 1.27 4.71
N LEU A 79 15.04 0.41 3.99
CA LEU A 79 14.20 -0.62 4.61
C LEU A 79 15.02 -1.63 5.42
N ARG A 80 16.22 -1.98 4.95
CA ARG A 80 17.11 -2.92 5.67
C ARG A 80 17.63 -2.30 6.96
N ARG A 81 18.00 -1.02 6.93
CA ARG A 81 18.67 -0.33 8.04
C ARG A 81 17.70 0.27 9.04
N PHE A 82 16.59 0.83 8.57
CA PHE A 82 15.71 1.70 9.34
C PHE A 82 14.25 1.23 9.33
N GLY A 83 13.95 -0.01 8.94
CA GLY A 83 12.57 -0.49 8.82
C GLY A 83 11.71 -0.32 10.07
N GLN A 84 12.29 -0.44 11.28
CA GLN A 84 11.55 -0.17 12.52
C GLN A 84 11.23 1.33 12.71
N GLU A 85 12.14 2.21 12.28
CA GLU A 85 11.95 3.66 12.34
C GLU A 85 10.97 4.18 11.27
N MET A 86 10.61 3.34 10.29
CA MET A 86 9.56 3.64 9.30
C MET A 86 8.15 3.40 9.86
N MET A 87 8.00 2.70 10.99
CA MET A 87 6.69 2.48 11.61
C MET A 87 6.09 3.81 12.06
N CYS A 88 4.79 3.98 11.79
CA CYS A 88 4.02 5.16 12.19
C CYS A 88 3.07 4.89 13.38
N VAL A 89 3.10 3.67 13.91
CA VAL A 89 2.29 3.19 15.04
C VAL A 89 3.19 2.62 16.12
N LYS A 90 2.63 2.31 17.29
CA LYS A 90 3.42 1.69 18.35
C LYS A 90 3.72 0.24 17.98
N PRO A 91 4.85 -0.33 18.42
CA PRO A 91 5.15 -1.74 18.22
C PRO A 91 4.07 -2.70 18.75
N SER A 92 3.29 -2.28 19.76
CA SER A 92 2.15 -3.03 20.30
C SER A 92 0.98 -3.18 19.33
N ASP A 93 0.88 -2.29 18.34
CA ASP A 93 -0.22 -2.24 17.39
C ASP A 93 0.13 -3.05 16.13
N ILE A 94 1.34 -3.61 16.07
CA ILE A 94 1.79 -4.46 14.96
C ILE A 94 1.28 -5.87 15.17
N HIS A 95 0.40 -6.29 14.26
CA HIS A 95 -0.16 -7.64 14.25
C HIS A 95 0.76 -8.64 13.51
N ARG A 96 1.47 -8.18 12.45
CA ARG A 96 2.27 -9.08 11.60
C ARG A 96 3.58 -8.44 11.13
N ILE A 97 4.67 -9.22 11.19
CA ILE A 97 5.98 -8.81 10.66
C ILE A 97 6.46 -9.75 9.56
N VAL A 98 6.50 -9.28 8.32
CA VAL A 98 6.99 -10.06 7.19
C VAL A 98 8.50 -9.84 7.03
N THR A 99 9.26 -10.93 7.01
CA THR A 99 10.70 -10.91 6.75
C THR A 99 10.96 -11.34 5.31
N LEU A 100 11.37 -10.39 4.48
CA LEU A 100 11.67 -10.60 3.07
C LEU A 100 13.12 -11.05 2.92
N GLN A 101 13.31 -12.36 2.77
CA GLN A 101 14.60 -12.95 2.43
C GLN A 101 14.82 -12.85 0.92
N THR A 102 15.84 -12.12 0.50
CA THR A 102 16.27 -12.10 -0.91
C THR A 102 17.29 -13.20 -1.12
N SER A 103 16.95 -14.19 -1.95
CA SER A 103 17.70 -15.46 -2.14
C SER A 103 19.14 -15.31 -2.66
N GLY A 104 19.61 -14.09 -2.97
CA GLY A 104 20.93 -13.83 -3.53
C GLY A 104 21.75 -12.75 -2.84
N THR A 105 21.36 -12.27 -1.65
CA THR A 105 22.13 -11.24 -0.92
C THR A 105 22.50 -11.72 0.46
N THR A 106 23.78 -11.65 0.82
CA THR A 106 24.28 -11.93 2.18
C THR A 106 23.90 -10.86 3.21
N GLY A 107 23.23 -9.78 2.78
CA GLY A 107 22.81 -8.68 3.65
C GLY A 107 21.62 -9.03 4.55
N GLN A 108 21.43 -8.20 5.57
CA GLN A 108 20.28 -8.28 6.48
C GLN A 108 18.95 -8.27 5.69
N PRO A 109 17.98 -9.12 6.07
CA PRO A 109 16.70 -9.17 5.39
C PRO A 109 15.91 -7.88 5.63
N LYS A 110 15.01 -7.54 4.70
CA LYS A 110 14.07 -6.43 4.89
C LYS A 110 12.91 -6.90 5.76
N ARG A 111 12.49 -6.08 6.72
CA ARG A 111 11.32 -6.37 7.57
C ARG A 111 10.25 -5.32 7.30
N VAL A 112 9.02 -5.79 7.09
CA VAL A 112 7.84 -4.95 6.87
C VAL A 112 6.82 -5.29 7.96
N PHE A 113 6.18 -4.28 8.51
CA PHE A 113 5.32 -4.36 9.68
C PHE A 113 3.90 -3.97 9.26
N PHE A 114 2.91 -4.74 9.69
CA PHE A 114 1.51 -4.56 9.34
C PHE A 114 0.68 -4.54 10.62
N THR A 115 -0.25 -3.59 10.71
CA THR A 115 -1.35 -3.67 11.67
C THR A 115 -2.37 -4.72 11.22
N GLU A 116 -3.44 -4.89 11.99
CA GLU A 116 -4.59 -5.70 11.57
C GLU A 116 -5.30 -5.05 10.39
N GLU A 117 -5.54 -3.74 10.46
CA GLU A 117 -6.20 -2.96 9.40
C GLU A 117 -5.40 -2.96 8.09
N ASP A 118 -4.07 -2.92 8.14
CA ASP A 118 -3.23 -3.03 6.93
C ASP A 118 -3.42 -4.39 6.24
N GLN A 119 -3.59 -5.46 7.02
CA GLN A 119 -3.83 -6.80 6.48
C GLN A 119 -5.24 -6.91 5.90
N GLU A 120 -6.25 -6.34 6.56
CA GLU A 120 -7.62 -6.27 6.02
C GLU A 120 -7.67 -5.52 4.69
N LEU A 121 -6.95 -4.40 4.57
CA LEU A 121 -6.85 -3.65 3.31
C LEU A 121 -6.16 -4.48 2.22
N THR A 122 -5.15 -5.27 2.58
CA THR A 122 -4.47 -6.19 1.65
C THR A 122 -5.41 -7.29 1.15
N LEU A 123 -6.22 -7.86 2.05
CA LEU A 123 -7.24 -8.86 1.72
C LEU A 123 -8.36 -8.28 0.84
N ASP A 124 -8.88 -7.09 1.16
CA ASP A 124 -9.88 -6.37 0.34
C ASP A 124 -9.34 -6.16 -1.08
N PHE A 125 -8.12 -5.62 -1.22
CA PHE A 125 -7.51 -5.40 -2.53
C PHE A 125 -7.30 -6.71 -3.31
N PHE A 126 -6.77 -7.75 -2.67
CA PHE A 126 -6.56 -9.05 -3.29
C PHE A 126 -7.88 -9.67 -3.77
N HIS A 127 -8.92 -9.60 -2.95
CA HIS A 127 -10.26 -10.08 -3.30
C HIS A 127 -10.78 -9.40 -4.57
N GLN A 128 -10.74 -8.07 -4.63
CA GLN A 128 -11.21 -7.32 -5.81
C GLN A 128 -10.36 -7.59 -7.05
N GLY A 129 -9.04 -7.75 -6.88
CA GLY A 129 -8.14 -8.15 -7.96
C GLY A 129 -8.48 -9.53 -8.51
N MET A 130 -8.77 -10.50 -7.64
CA MET A 130 -9.13 -11.85 -8.04
C MET A 130 -10.43 -11.88 -8.86
N LEU A 131 -11.42 -11.02 -8.56
CA LEU A 131 -12.66 -10.92 -9.35
C LEU A 131 -12.45 -10.53 -10.82
N THR A 132 -11.26 -10.02 -11.18
CA THR A 132 -10.89 -9.78 -12.59
C THR A 132 -10.53 -11.07 -13.34
N MET A 133 -10.23 -12.16 -12.62
CA MET A 133 -9.73 -13.43 -13.18
C MET A 133 -10.67 -14.61 -12.92
N VAL A 134 -11.50 -14.56 -11.87
CA VAL A 134 -12.34 -15.68 -11.44
C VAL A 134 -13.79 -15.29 -11.21
N LYS A 135 -14.69 -16.26 -11.27
CA LYS A 135 -16.13 -16.13 -11.03
C LYS A 135 -16.59 -17.01 -9.87
N PRO A 136 -17.75 -16.71 -9.26
CA PRO A 136 -18.35 -17.60 -8.27
C PRO A 136 -18.51 -19.03 -8.82
N GLY A 137 -17.94 -20.00 -8.11
CA GLY A 137 -17.94 -21.42 -8.51
C GLY A 137 -16.60 -21.91 -9.08
N ASP A 138 -15.71 -21.00 -9.47
CA ASP A 138 -14.36 -21.37 -9.91
C ASP A 138 -13.52 -21.94 -8.75
N ARG A 139 -12.59 -22.84 -9.08
CA ARG A 139 -11.61 -23.38 -8.12
C ARG A 139 -10.24 -22.82 -8.43
N VAL A 140 -9.65 -22.14 -7.46
CA VAL A 140 -8.31 -21.54 -7.55
C VAL A 140 -7.32 -22.39 -6.79
N LEU A 141 -6.19 -22.70 -7.41
CA LEU A 141 -5.06 -23.37 -6.76
C LEU A 141 -3.92 -22.37 -6.58
N ILE A 142 -3.57 -22.08 -5.32
CA ILE A 142 -2.45 -21.19 -4.98
C ILE A 142 -1.21 -22.06 -4.71
N LEU A 143 -0.26 -22.04 -5.65
CA LEU A 143 1.00 -22.79 -5.55
C LEU A 143 2.15 -21.89 -5.07
N LEU A 144 1.94 -21.25 -3.91
CA LEU A 144 2.92 -20.39 -3.25
C LEU A 144 3.26 -20.95 -1.86
N PRO A 145 4.44 -20.61 -1.28
CA PRO A 145 4.76 -21.01 0.09
C PRO A 145 3.69 -20.50 1.06
N GLY A 146 2.96 -21.43 1.68
CA GLY A 146 1.80 -21.14 2.52
C GLY A 146 1.98 -21.44 4.00
N ARG A 147 3.16 -21.88 4.47
CA ARG A 147 3.34 -22.42 5.83
C ARG A 147 3.30 -21.36 6.96
N VAL A 148 2.99 -20.11 6.65
CA VAL A 148 3.09 -18.99 7.60
C VAL A 148 1.81 -18.16 7.53
N PRO A 149 1.19 -17.83 8.67
CA PRO A 149 0.01 -16.98 8.72
C PRO A 149 0.21 -15.65 7.98
N GLY A 150 -0.79 -15.25 7.18
CA GLY A 150 -0.75 -14.05 6.34
C GLY A 150 0.21 -14.15 5.14
N SER A 151 0.63 -15.37 4.77
CA SER A 151 1.30 -15.62 3.48
C SER A 151 0.27 -15.74 2.37
N VAL A 152 0.66 -15.51 1.11
CA VAL A 152 -0.27 -15.60 -0.04
C VAL A 152 -0.95 -16.98 -0.14
N GLY A 153 -0.33 -18.05 0.36
CA GLY A 153 -0.93 -19.38 0.41
C GLY A 153 -1.92 -19.62 1.55
N GLU A 154 -2.08 -18.66 2.47
CA GLU A 154 -2.97 -18.69 3.64
C GLU A 154 -3.79 -17.36 3.78
N LEU A 155 -3.98 -16.61 2.68
CA LEU A 155 -4.89 -15.44 2.62
C LEU A 155 -6.34 -15.85 2.36
#